data_AF-A0A937SMK4-F1
#
_entry.id   AF-A0A937SMK4-F1
#
_cell.length_a   1.000
_cell.length_b   1.000
_cell.length_c   1.000
_cell.angle_alpha   90.00
_cell.angle_beta   90.00
_cell.angle_gamma   90.00
#
_symmetry.space_group_name_H-M   'P 1'
#
loop_
_entity.id
_entity.type
_entity.pdbx_description
1 polymer ?
#
loop_
_entity_poly.entity_id
_entity_poly.type
_entity_poly.pdbx_seq_one_letter_code
_entity_poly.pdbx_strand_id
1 'polypeptide(L)' 'MSIVGHQHRGTPKAPSPRAFVPFDTEAAIEYGKIRADLERQEILLGDADIRIAAIALVRGLTMITGNIHHFHRVP' A
#
# COMPACT_ATOMS: atom_id res chain seq x y z
N MET A 1 -5.05 -4.16 6.96
CA MET A 1 -3.75 -3.52 7.32
C MET A 1 -4.02 -2.28 8.16
N SER A 2 -3.07 -1.82 8.99
CA SER A 2 -3.21 -0.53 9.68
C SER A 2 -2.58 0.60 8.86
N ILE A 3 -3.17 1.80 8.89
CA ILE A 3 -2.67 2.97 8.14
C ILE A 3 -2.33 4.08 9.15
N VAL A 4 -1.12 4.63 9.03
CA VAL A 4 -0.67 5.80 9.78
C VAL A 4 -0.38 6.93 8.80
N GLY A 5 -1.04 8.06 9.01
CA GLY A 5 -0.82 9.28 8.25
C GLY A 5 0.55 9.88 8.50
N HIS A 6 1.28 10.24 7.44
CA HIS A 6 2.54 10.95 7.55
C HIS A 6 2.57 12.20 6.66
N GLN A 7 2.86 13.35 7.25
CA GLN A 7 3.05 14.62 6.56
C GLN A 7 4.52 14.99 6.65
N HIS A 8 5.23 15.01 5.52
CA HIS A 8 6.66 15.31 5.50
C HIS A 8 6.84 16.84 5.67
N ARG A 9 7.10 17.29 6.91
CA ARG A 9 7.47 18.69 7.22
C ARG A 9 8.91 18.73 7.71
N GLY A 10 9.86 18.98 6.81
CA GLY A 10 11.29 19.11 7.14
C GLY A 10 12.20 18.98 5.93
N THR A 11 13.40 19.54 6.01
CA THR A 11 14.47 19.36 5.00
C THR A 11 14.83 17.88 4.88
N PRO A 12 15.11 17.35 3.68
CA PRO A 12 15.38 15.93 3.50
C PRO A 12 16.67 15.54 4.23
N LYS A 13 16.52 14.82 5.35
CA LYS A 13 17.62 14.12 6.01
C LYS A 13 18.04 12.94 5.13
N ALA A 14 19.34 12.66 5.07
CA ALA A 14 19.84 11.47 4.36
C ALA A 14 19.05 10.22 4.81
N PRO A 15 18.56 9.40 3.86
CA PRO A 15 17.69 8.29 4.22
C PRO A 15 18.44 7.26 5.06
N SER A 16 17.85 6.85 6.18
CA SER A 16 18.31 5.69 6.95
C SER A 16 18.26 4.42 6.09
N PRO A 17 19.05 3.37 6.40
CA PRO A 17 18.93 2.07 5.74
C PRO A 17 17.48 1.59 5.78
N ARG A 18 16.91 1.28 4.61
CA ARG A 18 15.54 0.80 4.46
C ARG A 18 15.58 -0.63 3.94
N ALA A 19 14.82 -1.51 4.58
CA ALA A 19 14.62 -2.86 4.10
C ALA A 19 13.72 -2.83 2.84
N PHE A 20 14.05 -3.67 1.87
CA PHE A 20 13.22 -3.89 0.69
C PHE A 20 12.31 -5.09 0.94
N VAL A 21 11.02 -4.95 0.65
CA VAL A 21 10.05 -6.05 0.71
C VAL A 21 9.63 -6.36 -0.74
N PRO A 22 9.82 -7.60 -1.22
CA PRO A 22 9.48 -7.95 -2.60
C PRO A 22 7.97 -8.06 -2.79
N PHE A 23 7.53 -7.78 -4.02
CA PHE A 23 6.21 -8.19 -4.52
C PHE A 23 6.34 -9.62 -5.06
N ASP A 24 6.03 -10.60 -4.22
CA ASP A 24 6.15 -12.02 -4.54
C ASP A 24 4.79 -12.64 -4.90
N THR A 25 4.77 -13.96 -5.09
CA THR A 25 3.56 -14.69 -5.52
C THR A 25 2.39 -14.51 -4.57
N GLU A 26 2.63 -14.48 -3.25
CA GLU A 26 1.56 -14.31 -2.27
C GLU A 26 0.95 -12.90 -2.35
N ALA A 27 1.80 -11.86 -2.44
CA ALA A 27 1.34 -10.50 -2.68
C ALA A 27 0.64 -10.34 -4.04
N ALA A 28 1.06 -11.08 -5.07
CA ALA A 28 0.42 -11.04 -6.39
C ALA A 28 -0.99 -11.64 -6.40
N ILE A 29 -1.20 -12.73 -5.64
CA ILE A 29 -2.53 -13.32 -5.45
C ILE A 29 -3.44 -12.32 -4.72
N GLU A 30 -2.95 -11.68 -3.66
CA GLU A 30 -3.73 -10.71 -2.91
C GLU A 30 -4.05 -9.45 -3.73
N TYR A 31 -3.08 -8.97 -4.53
CA TYR A 31 -3.29 -7.91 -5.51
C TYR A 31 -4.46 -8.21 -6.45
N GLY A 32 -4.54 -9.44 -6.97
CA GLY A 32 -5.61 -9.83 -7.89
C GLY A 32 -7.00 -9.75 -7.24
N LYS A 33 -7.12 -10.17 -5.98
CA LYS A 33 -8.37 -10.06 -5.21
C LYS A 33 -8.77 -8.60 -5.01
N ILE A 34 -7.86 -7.78 -4.50
CA ILE A 34 -8.12 -6.35 -4.26
C ILE A 34 -8.50 -5.66 -5.57
N ARG A 35 -7.80 -5.95 -6.67
CA ARG A 35 -8.07 -5.35 -7.98
C ARG A 35 -9.48 -5.71 -8.46
N ALA A 36 -9.83 -6.98 -8.42
CA ALA A 36 -11.17 -7.43 -8.80
C ALA A 36 -12.25 -6.78 -7.93
N ASP A 37 -12.02 -6.63 -6.64
CA ASP A 37 -12.96 -6.02 -5.71
C ASP A 37 -13.16 -4.53 -5.98
N LEU A 38 -12.08 -3.81 -6.28
CA LEU A 38 -12.13 -2.39 -6.63
C LEU A 38 -12.81 -2.16 -7.99
N GLU A 39 -12.52 -3.00 -8.98
CA GLU A 39 -13.16 -2.94 -10.30
C GLU A 39 -14.66 -3.20 -10.20
N ARG A 40 -15.09 -4.18 -9.38
CA ARG A 40 -16.51 -4.44 -9.12
C ARG A 40 -17.24 -3.27 -8.46
N GLN A 41 -16.51 -2.42 -7.72
CA GLN A 41 -17.04 -1.24 -7.05
C GLN A 41 -16.87 0.04 -7.88
N GLU A 42 -16.36 -0.06 -9.11
CA GLU A 42 -16.01 1.09 -9.97
C GLU A 42 -15.05 2.08 -9.30
N ILE A 43 -14.22 1.60 -8.36
CA ILE A 43 -13.24 2.41 -7.65
C ILE A 43 -11.92 2.39 -8.39
N LEU A 44 -11.48 3.57 -8.86
CA LEU A 44 -10.15 3.73 -9.43
C LEU A 44 -9.09 3.91 -8.34
N LEU A 45 -8.10 3.02 -8.34
CA LEU A 45 -6.88 3.11 -7.55
C LEU A 45 -5.70 2.68 -8.43
N GLY A 46 -4.55 3.36 -8.30
CA GLY A 46 -3.39 3.06 -9.14
C GLY A 46 -2.80 1.69 -8.84
N ASP A 47 -2.32 0.98 -9.86
CA ASP A 47 -1.72 -0.36 -9.73
C ASP A 47 -0.60 -0.42 -8.66
N ALA A 48 0.22 0.64 -8.58
CA ALA A 48 1.28 0.71 -7.58
C ALA A 48 0.72 0.72 -6.15
N ASP A 49 -0.34 1.47 -5.89
CA ASP A 49 -0.99 1.54 -4.58
C ASP A 49 -1.59 0.18 -4.22
N ILE A 50 -2.24 -0.50 -5.18
CA ILE A 50 -2.80 -1.84 -4.94
C ILE A 50 -1.70 -2.85 -4.61
N ARG A 51 -0.55 -2.82 -5.33
CA ARG A 51 0.60 -3.70 -5.04
C ARG A 51 1.20 -3.42 -3.66
N ILE A 52 1.36 -2.15 -3.29
CA ILE A 52 1.87 -1.77 -1.96
C ILE A 52 0.92 -2.26 -0.87
N ALA A 53 -0.39 -2.08 -1.06
CA ALA A 53 -1.39 -2.52 -0.11
C ALA A 53 -1.43 -4.05 0.02
N ALA A 54 -1.32 -4.78 -1.09
CA ALA A 54 -1.25 -6.24 -1.10
C ALA A 54 -0.05 -6.76 -0.31
N ILE A 55 1.14 -6.18 -0.50
CA ILE A 55 2.33 -6.50 0.31
C ILE A 55 2.05 -6.26 1.80
N ALA A 56 1.50 -5.09 2.13
CA ALA A 56 1.24 -4.72 3.51
C ALA A 56 0.22 -5.66 4.19
N LEU A 57 -0.83 -6.07 3.48
CA LEU A 57 -1.84 -7.00 3.97
C LEU A 57 -1.26 -8.38 4.23
N VAL A 58 -0.62 -8.97 3.23
CA VAL A 58 -0.01 -10.30 3.30
C VAL A 58 1.04 -10.39 4.42
N ARG A 59 1.78 -9.31 4.64
CA ARG A 59 2.87 -9.27 5.64
C ARG A 59 2.44 -8.72 7.01
N GLY A 60 1.17 -8.36 7.20
CA GLY A 60 0.68 -7.78 8.45
C GLY A 60 1.37 -6.45 8.81
N LEU A 61 1.78 -5.66 7.82
CA LEU A 61 2.50 -4.40 8.02
C LEU A 61 1.55 -3.23 8.25
N THR A 62 2.08 -2.21 8.93
CA THR A 62 1.44 -0.89 9.01
C THR A 62 1.94 -0.01 7.88
N MET A 63 1.02 0.56 7.11
CA MET A 63 1.35 1.48 6.02
C MET A 63 1.49 2.90 6.52
N ILE A 64 2.65 3.49 6.26
CA ILE A 64 2.92 4.90 6.52
C ILE A 64 2.78 5.65 5.19
N THR A 65 1.82 6.56 5.09
CA THR A 65 1.51 7.24 3.82
C THR A 65 1.03 8.67 4.04
N GLY A 66 1.39 9.55 3.10
CA GLY A 66 0.79 10.88 3.00
C GLY A 66 -0.57 10.87 2.28
N ASN A 67 -0.91 9.77 1.60
CA ASN A 67 -2.12 9.62 0.79
C ASN A 67 -3.10 8.64 1.43
N ILE A 68 -3.53 8.96 2.65
CA ILE A 68 -4.39 8.11 3.48
C ILE A 68 -5.71 7.77 2.75
N HIS A 69 -6.27 8.71 2.00
CA HIS A 69 -7.53 8.54 1.26
C HIS A 69 -7.48 7.46 0.16
N HIS A 70 -6.32 7.24 -0.46
CA HIS A 70 -6.14 6.18 -1.45
C HIS A 70 -6.24 4.80 -0.79
N PHE A 71 -5.52 4.63 0.31
CA PHE A 71 -5.37 3.32 0.95
C PHE A 71 -6.57 2.91 1.81
N HIS A 72 -7.44 3.84 2.21
CA HIS A 72 -8.74 3.50 2.83
C HIS A 72 -9.72 2.78 1.90
N ARG A 73 -9.47 2.80 0.58
CA ARG A 73 -10.30 2.10 -0.40
C ARG A 73 -9.96 0.62 -0.51
N VAL A 74 -8.83 0.20 0.07
CA VAL A 74 -8.40 -1.20 0.09
C VAL A 74 -9.09 -1.91 1.25
N PRO A 75 -9.65 -3.13 1.05
CA PRO A 75 -10.26 -3.94 2.10
C PRO A 75 -9.35 -4.25 3.31
#